data_AF-A0A7S0CMR9-F1
#
_entry.id   AF-A0A7S0CMR9-F1
#
_cell.length_a   1.000
_cell.length_b   1.000
_cell.length_c   1.000
_cell.angle_alpha   90.00
_cell.angle_beta   90.00
_cell.angle_gamma   90.00
#
_symmetry.space_group_name_H-M   'P 1'
#
loop_
_entity.id
_entity.type
_entity.pdbx_description
1 polymer ?
#
loop_
_entity_poly.entity_id
_entity_poly.type
_entity_poly.pdbx_seq_one_letter_code
_entity_poly.pdbx_strand_id
1 'polypeptide(L)'
;EQQHFAIQSVPNAILQTFNLPYSDSVSQTKHAEITTVLNFVCETLVPSLRKTTDEITNMLAALDGSFIPAGPSGSPTRGMAHLLPTGRNFYAVDPNALPSMAAWEVGQKLATEVVNRYKKETGEYPEHVAISVWGTAAMRTHGDDIAEIFALWGIKPVWQRENHRVIGVELIPLEELGRPRIDVTVRISGFFRDAFPHLIALLDDAVNLAIEAEEPPEMNYIRKHYLEDMEDTEHTPEEEASARYRIFGCPPGAYGIGILDLIEAQNWTDEHDFAKCYINWGGYA
;
A
#
# COMPACT_ATOMS: atom_id res chain seq x y z
N GLU A 1 29.27 3.80 -26.27
CA GLU A 1 29.75 4.97 -25.53
C GLU A 1 29.72 4.66 -24.04
N GLN A 2 30.87 4.62 -23.37
CA GLN A 2 30.91 4.41 -21.92
C GLN A 2 30.45 5.71 -21.26
N GLN A 3 29.24 5.73 -20.72
CA GLN A 3 28.87 6.78 -19.79
C GLN A 3 29.81 6.67 -18.58
N HIS A 4 30.72 7.63 -18.45
CA HIS A 4 31.70 7.71 -17.37
C HIS A 4 31.02 8.18 -16.09
N PHE A 5 30.26 7.28 -15.44
CA PHE A 5 29.75 7.45 -14.08
C PHE A 5 30.91 7.41 -13.07
N ALA A 6 31.71 8.47 -13.08
CA ALA A 6 32.89 8.66 -12.26
C ALA A 6 32.70 9.94 -11.45
N ILE A 7 32.96 9.87 -10.15
CA ILE A 7 32.78 11.01 -9.24
C ILE A 7 33.60 12.24 -9.68
N GLN A 8 34.77 12.02 -10.28
CA GLN A 8 35.62 13.09 -10.79
C GLN A 8 34.98 13.88 -11.94
N SER A 9 34.01 13.28 -12.64
CA SER A 9 33.28 13.91 -13.73
C SER A 9 32.10 14.76 -13.27
N VAL A 10 31.67 14.64 -12.01
CA VAL A 10 30.46 15.31 -11.49
C VAL A 10 30.56 16.84 -11.59
N PRO A 11 31.64 17.52 -11.17
CA PRO A 11 31.73 18.98 -11.29
C PRO A 11 31.60 19.45 -12.73
N ASN A 12 32.26 18.76 -13.67
CA ASN A 12 32.19 19.11 -15.09
C ASN A 12 30.80 18.85 -15.68
N ALA A 13 30.14 17.76 -15.30
CA ALA A 13 28.78 17.44 -15.76
C ALA A 13 27.75 18.49 -15.31
N ILE A 14 27.87 19.00 -14.08
CA ILE A 14 27.00 20.07 -13.56
C ILE A 14 27.21 21.36 -14.34
N LEU A 15 28.47 21.76 -14.54
CA LEU A 15 28.83 22.96 -15.29
C LEU A 15 28.30 22.91 -16.73
N GLN A 16 28.49 21.78 -17.42
CA GLN A 16 28.05 21.62 -18.81
C GLN A 16 26.54 21.59 -18.97
N THR A 17 25.81 20.98 -18.03
CA THR A 17 24.37 20.73 -18.18
C THR A 17 23.53 21.92 -17.73
N PHE A 18 23.84 22.47 -16.56
CA PHE A 18 22.96 23.45 -15.93
C PHE A 18 23.42 24.89 -16.13
N ASN A 19 24.65 25.10 -16.63
CA ASN A 19 25.26 26.42 -16.82
C ASN A 19 25.03 27.34 -15.60
N LEU A 20 25.08 26.76 -14.38
CA LEU A 20 24.75 27.47 -13.15
C LEU A 20 25.95 28.36 -12.77
N PRO A 21 25.84 29.70 -12.87
CA PRO A 21 26.90 30.57 -12.38
C PRO A 21 26.96 30.45 -10.86
N TYR A 22 28.16 30.25 -10.32
CA TYR A 22 28.44 30.13 -8.89
C TYR A 22 28.32 31.48 -8.13
N SER A 23 27.47 32.40 -8.60
CA SER A 23 27.49 33.81 -8.19
C SER A 23 26.63 34.12 -6.96
N ASP A 24 25.54 33.38 -6.73
CA ASP A 24 24.58 33.67 -5.64
C ASP A 24 24.28 32.44 -4.77
N SER A 25 23.88 32.67 -3.51
CA SER A 25 23.69 31.64 -2.48
C SER A 25 22.68 30.55 -2.88
N VAL A 26 21.60 30.91 -3.57
CA VAL A 26 20.59 29.95 -4.08
C VAL A 26 21.19 29.00 -5.12
N SER A 27 22.07 29.50 -5.99
CA SER A 27 22.77 28.68 -6.99
C SER A 27 23.78 27.75 -6.33
N GLN A 28 24.43 28.19 -5.24
CA GLN A 28 25.34 27.36 -4.45
C GLN A 28 24.61 26.21 -3.75
N THR A 29 23.45 26.47 -3.15
CA THR A 29 22.62 25.41 -2.52
C THR A 29 22.18 24.38 -3.56
N LYS A 30 21.62 24.82 -4.70
CA LYS A 30 21.23 23.90 -5.79
C LYS A 30 22.41 23.10 -6.32
N HIS A 31 23.58 23.73 -6.49
CA HIS A 31 24.78 23.04 -6.93
C HIS A 31 25.21 21.94 -5.92
N ALA A 32 25.13 22.23 -4.61
CA ALA A 32 25.46 21.27 -3.56
C ALA A 32 24.47 20.08 -3.53
N GLU A 33 23.17 20.33 -3.69
CA GLU A 33 22.14 19.30 -3.77
C GLU A 33 22.35 18.38 -4.99
N ILE A 34 22.56 18.96 -6.18
CA ILE A 34 22.82 18.20 -7.41
C ILE A 34 24.11 17.39 -7.28
N THR A 35 25.16 17.96 -6.69
CA THR A 35 26.42 17.25 -6.44
C THR A 35 26.19 16.05 -5.53
N THR A 36 25.40 16.22 -4.46
CA THR A 36 25.06 15.13 -3.53
C THR A 36 24.35 13.98 -4.25
N VAL A 37 23.35 14.29 -5.09
CA VAL A 37 22.61 13.29 -5.86
C VAL A 37 23.53 12.58 -6.87
N LEU A 38 24.34 13.32 -7.63
CA LEU A 38 25.22 12.72 -8.63
C LEU A 38 26.34 11.88 -8.01
N ASN A 39 26.85 12.26 -6.83
CA ASN A 39 27.78 11.44 -6.07
C ASN A 39 27.12 10.12 -5.65
N PHE A 40 25.90 10.18 -5.10
CA PHE A 40 25.13 8.97 -4.77
C PHE A 40 24.93 8.06 -5.99
N VAL A 41 24.63 8.64 -7.16
CA VAL A 41 24.49 7.88 -8.42
C VAL A 41 25.80 7.16 -8.77
N CYS A 42 26.93 7.88 -8.73
CA CYS A 42 28.22 7.34 -9.14
C CYS A 42 28.80 6.33 -8.14
N GLU A 43 28.63 6.56 -6.84
CA GLU A 43 29.27 5.77 -5.78
C GLU A 43 28.39 4.61 -5.28
N THR A 44 27.06 4.74 -5.35
CA THR A 44 26.14 3.74 -4.79
C THR A 44 25.27 3.10 -5.87
N LEU A 45 24.50 3.88 -6.62
CA LEU A 45 23.47 3.33 -7.51
C LEU A 45 24.08 2.56 -8.69
N VAL A 46 24.98 3.19 -9.45
CA VAL A 46 25.58 2.57 -10.64
C VAL A 46 26.44 1.35 -10.29
N PRO A 47 27.30 1.38 -9.25
CA PRO A 47 28.01 0.19 -8.81
C PRO A 47 27.09 -0.96 -8.41
N SER A 48 25.98 -0.67 -7.71
CA SER A 48 24.99 -1.70 -7.34
C SER A 48 24.23 -2.25 -8.54
N LEU A 49 23.91 -1.42 -9.55
CA LEU A 49 23.32 -1.90 -10.81
C LEU A 49 24.28 -2.77 -11.62
N ARG A 50 25.57 -2.43 -11.64
CA ARG A 50 26.58 -3.23 -12.36
C ARG A 50 26.78 -4.62 -11.76
N LYS A 51 26.42 -4.81 -10.49
CA LYS A 51 26.42 -6.11 -9.81
C LYS A 51 25.23 -7.01 -10.17
N THR A 52 24.37 -6.64 -11.11
CA THR A 52 23.33 -7.55 -11.64
C THR A 52 23.92 -8.83 -12.26
N THR A 53 25.21 -8.84 -12.62
CA THR A 53 25.93 -10.07 -12.99
C THR A 53 25.92 -11.14 -11.89
N ASP A 54 25.72 -10.75 -10.62
CA ASP A 54 25.62 -11.65 -9.48
C ASP A 54 24.41 -12.61 -9.61
N GLU A 55 23.40 -12.31 -10.44
CA GLU A 55 22.25 -13.18 -10.69
C GLU A 55 22.65 -14.58 -11.18
N ILE A 56 23.50 -14.65 -12.20
CA ILE A 56 23.98 -15.94 -12.73
C ILE A 56 24.92 -16.60 -11.73
N THR A 57 25.83 -15.82 -11.12
CA THR A 57 26.79 -16.33 -10.14
C THR A 57 26.08 -16.98 -8.94
N ASN A 58 25.09 -16.31 -8.36
CA ASN A 58 24.37 -16.82 -7.21
C ASN A 58 23.37 -17.92 -7.58
N MET A 59 22.82 -17.92 -8.81
CA MET A 59 22.06 -19.07 -9.30
C MET A 59 22.93 -20.34 -9.37
N LEU A 60 24.17 -20.24 -9.90
CA LEU A 60 25.10 -21.36 -9.95
C LEU A 60 25.52 -21.83 -8.55
N ALA A 61 25.77 -20.89 -7.63
CA ALA A 61 26.06 -21.21 -6.24
C ALA A 61 24.90 -21.96 -5.56
N ALA A 62 23.65 -21.57 -5.85
CA ALA A 62 22.46 -22.22 -5.29
C ALA A 62 22.34 -23.66 -5.78
N LEU A 63 22.64 -23.91 -7.06
CA LEU A 63 22.67 -25.27 -7.64
C LEU A 63 23.77 -26.14 -7.02
N ASP A 64 24.87 -25.53 -6.55
CA ASP A 64 25.95 -26.20 -5.80
C ASP A 64 25.64 -26.34 -4.29
N GLY A 65 24.43 -25.99 -3.86
CA GLY A 65 24.02 -26.06 -2.45
C GLY A 65 24.67 -25.02 -1.54
N SER A 66 25.26 -23.97 -2.11
CA SER A 66 25.88 -22.88 -1.35
C SER A 66 24.84 -21.89 -0.79
N PHE A 67 25.22 -21.20 0.29
CA PHE A 67 24.42 -20.14 0.86
C PHE A 67 24.29 -18.93 -0.08
N ILE A 68 23.07 -18.44 -0.29
CA ILE A 68 22.79 -17.24 -1.08
C ILE A 68 22.52 -16.05 -0.16
N PRO A 69 23.25 -14.93 -0.30
CA PRO A 69 23.05 -13.75 0.52
C PRO A 69 21.60 -13.25 0.46
N ALA A 70 21.05 -12.95 1.63
CA ALA A 70 19.72 -12.37 1.73
C ALA A 70 19.71 -10.88 1.38
N GLY A 71 18.55 -10.35 0.99
CA GLY A 71 18.38 -8.92 0.73
C GLY A 71 16.93 -8.46 0.85
N PRO A 72 16.66 -7.18 1.10
CA PRO A 72 15.29 -6.68 1.09
C PRO A 72 14.71 -6.72 -0.33
N SER A 73 13.38 -6.81 -0.43
CA SER A 73 12.62 -6.70 -1.69
C SER A 73 11.84 -5.39 -1.77
N GLY A 74 11.39 -5.02 -2.97
CA GLY A 74 10.60 -3.82 -3.19
C GLY A 74 10.81 -3.20 -4.57
N SER A 75 10.53 -1.91 -4.69
CA SER A 75 10.72 -1.15 -5.92
C SER A 75 11.88 -0.15 -5.77
N PRO A 76 13.03 -0.34 -6.46
CA PRO A 76 14.15 0.60 -6.38
C PRO A 76 13.79 2.03 -6.78
N THR A 77 12.77 2.20 -7.63
CA THR A 77 12.29 3.51 -8.10
C THR A 77 11.49 4.27 -7.04
N ARG A 78 11.12 3.64 -5.92
CA ARG A 78 10.48 4.30 -4.76
C ARG A 78 11.50 4.81 -3.72
N GLY A 79 12.67 5.26 -4.16
CA GLY A 79 13.74 5.72 -3.26
C GLY A 79 14.47 4.58 -2.53
N MET A 80 14.20 3.33 -2.90
CA MET A 80 14.73 2.14 -2.23
C MET A 80 15.93 1.57 -3.00
N ALA A 81 16.91 2.41 -3.34
CA ALA A 81 18.09 1.97 -4.08
C ALA A 81 18.95 0.93 -3.32
N HIS A 82 18.83 0.86 -2.00
CA HIS A 82 19.49 -0.14 -1.15
C HIS A 82 18.96 -1.57 -1.36
N LEU A 83 17.88 -1.74 -2.11
CA LEU A 83 17.39 -3.04 -2.60
C LEU A 83 18.32 -3.66 -3.65
N LEU A 84 19.21 -2.87 -4.25
CA LEU A 84 20.23 -3.37 -5.17
C LEU A 84 21.49 -3.81 -4.38
N PRO A 85 22.24 -4.80 -4.88
CA PRO A 85 22.08 -5.49 -6.17
C PRO A 85 20.99 -6.58 -6.16
N THR A 86 20.62 -7.03 -7.36
CA THR A 86 19.80 -8.23 -7.60
C THR A 86 20.64 -9.51 -7.40
N GLY A 87 20.07 -10.68 -7.67
CA GLY A 87 20.76 -11.96 -7.46
C GLY A 87 20.82 -12.40 -5.99
N ARG A 88 19.97 -11.85 -5.12
CA ARG A 88 19.90 -12.18 -3.68
C ARG A 88 18.64 -13.00 -3.36
N ASN A 89 18.71 -13.79 -2.29
CA ASN A 89 17.54 -14.46 -1.73
C ASN A 89 16.71 -13.43 -0.95
N PHE A 90 15.76 -12.78 -1.60
CA PHE A 90 15.11 -11.65 -1.00
C PHE A 90 14.17 -12.04 0.14
N TYR A 91 14.01 -11.17 1.14
CA TYR A 91 12.97 -11.23 2.15
C TYR A 91 11.96 -10.10 1.94
N ALA A 92 10.77 -10.26 2.53
CA ALA A 92 9.70 -9.28 2.48
C ALA A 92 9.94 -8.16 3.52
N VAL A 93 8.89 -7.75 4.22
CA VAL A 93 8.91 -6.74 5.30
C VAL A 93 8.44 -7.37 6.60
N ASP A 94 8.73 -6.76 7.75
CA ASP A 94 8.08 -7.15 9.01
C ASP A 94 6.59 -6.80 8.91
N PRO A 95 5.67 -7.78 8.91
CA PRO A 95 4.24 -7.52 8.75
C PRO A 95 3.66 -6.68 9.90
N ASN A 96 4.31 -6.67 11.07
CA ASN A 96 3.88 -5.87 12.22
C ASN A 96 4.30 -4.40 12.11
N ALA A 97 5.15 -4.03 11.14
CA ALA A 97 5.58 -2.66 10.91
C ALA A 97 4.74 -1.95 9.83
N LEU A 98 3.62 -2.55 9.42
CA LEU A 98 2.72 -2.04 8.40
C LEU A 98 1.40 -1.54 9.04
N PRO A 99 0.81 -0.44 8.54
CA PRO A 99 1.44 0.53 7.64
C PRO A 99 2.58 1.28 8.35
N SER A 100 3.62 1.67 7.61
CA SER A 100 4.68 2.54 8.16
C SER A 100 4.19 3.99 8.34
N MET A 101 4.91 4.80 9.13
CA MET A 101 4.60 6.24 9.27
C MET A 101 4.67 6.98 7.93
N ALA A 102 5.61 6.62 7.05
CA ALA A 102 5.70 7.21 5.71
C ALA A 102 4.51 6.79 4.83
N ALA A 103 4.10 5.52 4.91
CA ALA A 103 2.90 5.02 4.23
C ALA A 103 1.63 5.70 4.77
N TRP A 104 1.56 6.03 6.06
CA TRP A 104 0.47 6.82 6.65
C TRP A 104 0.35 8.21 6.03
N GLU A 105 1.46 8.91 5.80
CA GLU A 105 1.43 10.20 5.09
C GLU A 105 0.95 10.06 3.64
N VAL A 106 1.32 8.98 2.96
CA VAL A 106 0.86 8.70 1.60
C VAL A 106 -0.61 8.34 1.57
N GLY A 107 -1.06 7.43 2.44
CA GLY A 107 -2.45 6.99 2.54
C GLY A 107 -3.41 8.13 2.86
N GLN A 108 -3.04 9.05 3.75
CA GLN A 108 -3.84 10.27 3.99
C GLN A 108 -4.00 11.12 2.73
N LYS A 109 -2.95 11.26 1.92
CA LYS A 109 -3.01 12.01 0.65
C LYS A 109 -3.87 11.28 -0.39
N LEU A 110 -3.76 9.96 -0.49
CA LEU A 110 -4.58 9.13 -1.39
C LEU A 110 -6.07 9.26 -1.04
N ALA A 111 -6.42 9.05 0.23
CA ALA A 111 -7.78 9.20 0.73
C ALA A 111 -8.34 10.61 0.48
N THR A 112 -7.53 11.64 0.75
CA THR A 112 -7.92 13.04 0.49
C THR A 112 -8.17 13.30 -0.98
N GLU A 113 -7.31 12.79 -1.87
CA GLU A 113 -7.44 12.99 -3.32
C GLU A 113 -8.68 12.30 -3.87
N VAL A 114 -8.94 11.04 -3.49
CA VAL A 114 -10.14 10.29 -3.91
C VAL A 114 -11.42 11.02 -3.46
N VAL A 115 -11.48 11.42 -2.19
CA VAL A 115 -12.64 12.13 -1.64
C VAL A 115 -12.84 13.49 -2.32
N ASN A 116 -11.78 14.29 -2.46
CA ASN A 116 -11.86 15.60 -3.09
C ASN A 116 -12.26 15.50 -4.56
N ARG A 117 -11.73 14.49 -5.27
CA ARG A 117 -12.06 14.25 -6.66
C ARG A 117 -13.54 13.91 -6.81
N TYR A 118 -14.05 12.97 -6.03
CA TYR A 118 -15.46 12.58 -6.04
C TYR A 118 -16.35 13.79 -5.72
N LYS A 119 -16.07 14.50 -4.63
CA LYS A 119 -16.85 15.68 -4.22
C LYS A 119 -16.85 16.80 -5.26
N LYS A 120 -15.74 16.98 -5.98
CA LYS A 120 -15.66 17.94 -7.09
C LYS A 120 -16.56 17.54 -8.27
N GLU A 121 -16.71 16.24 -8.51
CA GLU A 121 -17.50 15.72 -9.65
C GLU A 121 -18.98 15.60 -9.33
N THR A 122 -19.35 15.23 -8.10
CA THR A 122 -20.74 14.92 -7.71
C THR A 122 -21.37 15.97 -6.80
N GLY A 123 -20.56 16.78 -6.11
CA GLY A 123 -21.02 17.76 -5.10
C GLY A 123 -21.11 17.20 -3.67
N GLU A 124 -20.99 15.88 -3.49
CA GLU A 124 -21.19 15.19 -2.21
C GLU A 124 -19.99 14.33 -1.83
N TYR A 125 -19.88 13.93 -0.56
CA TYR A 125 -18.87 12.95 -0.16
C TYR A 125 -19.28 11.55 -0.65
N PRO A 126 -18.34 10.69 -1.07
CA PRO A 126 -18.69 9.31 -1.37
C PRO A 126 -19.11 8.61 -0.07
N GLU A 127 -20.28 7.98 -0.04
CA GLU A 127 -20.67 7.21 1.15
C GLU A 127 -19.88 5.90 1.26
N HIS A 128 -19.53 5.32 0.11
CA HIS A 128 -18.88 4.02 0.01
C HIS A 128 -17.78 4.00 -1.06
N VAL A 129 -16.66 3.33 -0.76
CA VAL A 129 -15.56 3.07 -1.70
C VAL A 129 -15.19 1.59 -1.64
N ALA A 130 -14.85 0.98 -2.78
CA ALA A 130 -14.29 -0.37 -2.81
C ALA A 130 -12.79 -0.32 -3.14
N ILE A 131 -11.94 -0.92 -2.29
CA ILE A 131 -10.48 -0.94 -2.47
C ILE A 131 -10.00 -2.39 -2.57
N SER A 132 -9.24 -2.69 -3.64
CA SER A 132 -8.55 -3.98 -3.77
C SER A 132 -7.13 -3.90 -3.21
N VAL A 133 -6.86 -4.72 -2.20
CA VAL A 133 -5.60 -4.75 -1.45
C VAL A 133 -4.79 -5.99 -1.82
N TRP A 134 -3.54 -5.76 -2.23
CA TRP A 134 -2.64 -6.81 -2.69
C TRP A 134 -1.42 -6.91 -1.77
N GLY A 135 -1.07 -8.14 -1.36
CA GLY A 135 0.12 -8.35 -0.50
C GLY A 135 1.42 -7.83 -1.12
N THR A 136 1.59 -7.95 -2.45
CA THR A 136 2.78 -7.42 -3.15
C THR A 136 2.79 -5.89 -3.23
N ALA A 137 1.63 -5.22 -3.18
CA ALA A 137 1.55 -3.77 -3.05
C ALA A 137 2.00 -3.35 -1.65
N ALA A 138 1.42 -3.97 -0.61
CA ALA A 138 1.77 -3.71 0.79
C ALA A 138 3.28 -3.87 1.06
N MET A 139 3.92 -4.90 0.51
CA MET A 139 5.38 -5.10 0.63
C MET A 139 6.20 -4.01 -0.07
N ARG A 140 5.75 -3.50 -1.23
CA ARG A 140 6.48 -2.49 -1.99
C ARG A 140 6.33 -1.09 -1.41
N THR A 141 5.18 -0.80 -0.82
CA THR A 141 4.82 0.54 -0.34
C THR A 141 4.93 0.70 1.16
N HIS A 142 5.14 -0.40 1.90
CA HIS A 142 5.05 -0.42 3.35
C HIS A 142 3.64 -0.05 3.86
N GLY A 143 2.61 -0.42 3.08
CA GLY A 143 1.21 -0.38 3.51
C GLY A 143 0.41 0.85 3.08
N ASP A 144 0.72 1.48 1.93
CA ASP A 144 -0.04 2.63 1.40
C ASP A 144 -1.56 2.36 1.36
N ASP A 145 -1.99 1.22 0.81
CA ASP A 145 -3.41 0.86 0.67
C ASP A 145 -4.12 0.75 2.04
N ILE A 146 -3.44 0.18 3.04
CA ILE A 146 -3.97 0.03 4.41
C ILE A 146 -4.08 1.39 5.08
N ALA A 147 -3.07 2.24 4.90
CA ALA A 147 -3.09 3.61 5.38
C ALA A 147 -4.21 4.44 4.72
N GLU A 148 -4.47 4.24 3.42
CA GLU A 148 -5.58 4.90 2.71
C GLU A 148 -6.93 4.49 3.30
N ILE A 149 -7.16 3.19 3.53
CA ILE A 149 -8.37 2.67 4.14
C ILE A 149 -8.58 3.27 5.54
N PHE A 150 -7.55 3.23 6.39
CA PHE A 150 -7.60 3.85 7.72
C PHE A 150 -7.89 5.34 7.65
N ALA A 151 -7.25 6.07 6.72
CA ALA A 151 -7.52 7.48 6.53
C ALA A 151 -8.98 7.72 6.12
N LEU A 152 -9.55 6.94 5.19
CA LEU A 152 -10.96 7.03 4.78
C LEU A 152 -11.92 6.82 5.96
N TRP A 153 -11.66 5.81 6.79
CA TRP A 153 -12.41 5.56 8.04
C TRP A 153 -12.17 6.64 9.12
N GLY A 154 -11.16 7.48 8.97
CA GLY A 154 -10.78 8.46 9.99
C GLY A 154 -10.16 7.79 11.21
N ILE A 155 -9.35 6.77 10.98
CA ILE A 155 -8.67 5.98 11.99
C ILE A 155 -7.18 6.12 11.79
N LYS A 156 -6.45 6.28 12.88
CA LYS A 156 -5.00 6.46 12.86
C LYS A 156 -4.31 5.23 13.46
N PRO A 157 -3.32 4.64 12.79
CA PRO A 157 -2.48 3.62 13.40
C PRO A 157 -1.65 4.19 14.55
N VAL A 158 -1.41 3.36 15.56
CA VAL A 158 -0.55 3.69 16.70
C VAL A 158 0.72 2.86 16.60
N TRP A 159 1.87 3.54 16.57
CA TRP A 159 3.17 2.90 16.48
C TRP A 159 3.90 2.89 17.82
N GLN A 160 4.54 1.77 18.13
CA GLN A 160 5.52 1.69 19.20
C GLN A 160 6.79 2.46 18.81
N ARG A 161 7.27 3.31 19.72
CA ARG A 161 8.39 4.22 19.46
C ARG A 161 9.71 3.50 19.21
N GLU A 162 9.93 2.36 19.87
CA GLU A 162 11.23 1.68 19.89
C GLU A 162 11.52 0.89 18.60
N ASN A 163 10.50 0.32 17.98
CA ASN A 163 10.65 -0.61 16.85
C ASN A 163 9.73 -0.30 15.66
N HIS A 164 8.94 0.78 15.75
CA HIS A 164 8.00 1.22 14.72
C HIS A 164 6.94 0.17 14.34
N ARG A 165 6.70 -0.82 15.20
CA ARG A 165 5.58 -1.76 15.01
C ARG A 165 4.26 -1.08 15.33
N VAL A 166 3.24 -1.42 14.57
CA VAL A 166 1.87 -1.01 14.86
C VAL A 166 1.37 -1.83 16.06
N ILE A 167 0.82 -1.14 17.05
CA ILE A 167 0.33 -1.74 18.30
C ILE A 167 -1.17 -1.54 18.51
N GLY A 168 -1.84 -0.84 17.59
CA GLY A 168 -3.27 -0.59 17.64
C GLY A 168 -3.68 0.53 16.70
N VAL A 169 -4.91 0.98 16.87
CA VAL A 169 -5.54 2.06 16.11
C VAL A 169 -6.35 2.96 17.04
N GLU A 170 -6.51 4.22 16.66
CA GLU A 170 -7.30 5.22 17.39
C GLU A 170 -8.23 5.97 16.43
N LEU A 171 -9.44 6.33 16.89
CA LEU A 171 -10.32 7.22 16.11
C LEU A 171 -9.74 8.63 16.08
N ILE A 172 -9.68 9.20 14.89
CA ILE A 172 -9.47 10.63 14.69
C ILE A 172 -10.81 11.32 14.96
N PRO A 173 -10.90 12.32 15.86
CA PRO A 173 -12.13 13.07 16.12
C PRO A 173 -12.68 13.71 14.85
N LEU A 174 -14.01 13.79 14.70
CA LEU A 174 -14.64 14.36 13.49
C LEU A 174 -14.22 15.82 13.24
N GLU A 175 -13.97 16.59 14.29
CA GLU A 175 -13.49 17.97 14.20
C GLU A 175 -12.10 18.05 13.56
N GLU A 176 -11.23 17.07 13.85
CA GLU A 176 -9.91 16.96 13.25
C GLU A 176 -10.01 16.38 11.83
N LEU A 177 -10.88 15.39 11.61
CA LEU A 177 -11.10 14.74 10.32
C LEU A 177 -11.69 15.71 9.27
N GLY A 178 -12.56 16.63 9.69
CA GLY A 178 -13.12 17.70 8.85
C GLY A 178 -14.06 17.22 7.74
N ARG A 179 -14.50 15.95 7.77
CA ARG A 179 -15.42 15.32 6.82
C ARG A 179 -16.08 14.08 7.45
N PRO A 180 -17.12 13.51 6.82
CA PRO A 180 -17.64 12.21 7.22
C PRO A 180 -16.60 11.09 7.14
N ARG A 181 -16.74 10.06 7.98
CA ARG A 181 -16.05 8.77 7.80
C ARG A 181 -16.65 8.05 6.61
N ILE A 182 -15.81 7.65 5.67
CA ILE A 182 -16.21 7.04 4.40
C ILE A 182 -16.22 5.53 4.58
N ASP A 183 -17.30 4.83 4.26
CA ASP A 183 -17.33 3.38 4.36
C ASP A 183 -16.50 2.74 3.24
N VAL A 184 -15.83 1.63 3.56
CA VAL A 184 -14.91 0.98 2.62
C VAL A 184 -15.13 -0.53 2.59
N THR A 185 -15.48 -1.08 1.42
CA THR A 185 -15.34 -2.52 1.18
C THR A 185 -13.92 -2.82 0.76
N VAL A 186 -13.23 -3.63 1.57
CA VAL A 186 -11.85 -4.06 1.38
C VAL A 186 -11.81 -5.44 0.74
N ARG A 187 -11.38 -5.51 -0.52
CA ARG A 187 -11.10 -6.77 -1.20
C ARG A 187 -9.63 -7.16 -1.03
N ILE A 188 -9.33 -8.13 -0.18
CA ILE A 188 -7.98 -8.68 -0.03
C ILE A 188 -7.70 -9.81 -1.02
N SER A 189 -6.46 -9.90 -1.52
CA SER A 189 -6.01 -11.07 -2.28
C SER A 189 -5.69 -12.25 -1.37
N GLY A 190 -5.70 -13.48 -1.89
CA GLY A 190 -5.31 -14.68 -1.12
C GLY A 190 -3.90 -14.58 -0.54
N PHE A 191 -2.95 -14.05 -1.31
CA PHE A 191 -1.60 -13.79 -0.79
C PHE A 191 -1.58 -12.76 0.34
N PHE A 192 -2.44 -11.73 0.30
CA PHE A 192 -2.55 -10.78 1.41
C PHE A 192 -3.04 -11.49 2.69
N ARG A 193 -4.07 -12.33 2.57
CA ARG A 193 -4.57 -13.15 3.70
C ARG A 193 -3.47 -13.99 4.33
N ASP A 194 -2.66 -14.64 3.50
CA ASP A 194 -1.66 -15.59 3.97
C ASP A 194 -0.42 -14.88 4.57
N ALA A 195 -0.02 -13.73 4.01
CA ALA A 195 1.17 -13.00 4.44
C ALA A 195 0.91 -11.98 5.56
N PHE A 196 -0.33 -11.46 5.68
CA PHE A 196 -0.67 -10.36 6.59
C PHE A 196 -1.93 -10.62 7.45
N PRO A 197 -2.05 -11.77 8.14
CA PRO A 197 -3.22 -12.04 8.99
C PRO A 197 -3.41 -11.00 10.10
N HIS A 198 -2.32 -10.43 10.63
CA HIS A 198 -2.42 -9.37 11.63
C HIS A 198 -3.06 -8.09 11.06
N LEU A 199 -2.78 -7.73 9.80
CA LEU A 199 -3.39 -6.53 9.20
C LEU A 199 -4.89 -6.73 8.96
N ILE A 200 -5.33 -7.96 8.70
CA ILE A 200 -6.77 -8.27 8.61
C ILE A 200 -7.43 -8.02 9.97
N ALA A 201 -6.86 -8.56 11.05
CA ALA A 201 -7.37 -8.32 12.40
C ALA A 201 -7.37 -6.82 12.77
N LEU A 202 -6.31 -6.09 12.40
CA LEU A 202 -6.22 -4.66 12.68
C LEU A 202 -7.25 -3.83 11.88
N LEU A 203 -7.54 -4.21 10.63
CA LEU A 203 -8.61 -3.61 9.83
C LEU A 203 -9.98 -3.90 10.45
N ASP A 204 -10.21 -5.11 10.95
CA ASP A 204 -11.47 -5.50 11.59
C ASP A 204 -11.68 -4.74 12.91
N ASP A 205 -10.64 -4.65 13.75
CA ASP A 205 -10.66 -3.81 14.97
C ASP A 205 -10.99 -2.34 14.64
N ALA A 206 -10.42 -1.81 13.55
CA ALA A 206 -10.66 -0.45 13.10
C ALA A 206 -12.12 -0.23 12.64
N VAL A 207 -12.67 -1.13 11.82
CA VAL A 207 -14.07 -1.03 11.38
C VAL A 207 -15.01 -1.07 12.57
N ASN A 208 -14.81 -2.02 13.50
CA ASN A 208 -15.63 -2.12 14.71
C ASN A 208 -15.56 -0.85 15.55
N LEU A 209 -14.37 -0.26 15.70
CA LEU A 209 -14.19 1.01 16.40
C LEU A 209 -14.99 2.15 15.75
N ALA A 210 -15.05 2.23 14.42
CA ALA A 210 -15.87 3.23 13.72
C ALA A 210 -17.37 2.94 13.80
N ILE A 211 -17.79 1.67 13.73
CA ILE A 211 -19.21 1.28 13.89
C ILE A 211 -19.71 1.67 15.28
N GLU A 212 -18.91 1.44 16.31
CA GLU A 212 -19.27 1.66 17.72
C GLU A 212 -19.20 3.13 18.15
N ALA A 213 -18.56 3.99 17.36
CA ALA A 213 -18.48 5.42 17.63
C ALA A 213 -19.88 6.05 17.70
N GLU A 214 -20.18 6.77 18.79
CA GLU A 214 -21.44 7.50 18.98
C GLU A 214 -21.46 8.80 18.16
N GLU A 215 -21.55 8.66 16.84
CA GLU A 215 -21.53 9.75 15.87
C GLU A 215 -22.82 9.78 15.04
N PRO A 216 -23.24 10.96 14.52
CA PRO A 216 -24.38 11.05 13.61
C PRO A 216 -24.14 10.23 12.33
N PRO A 217 -25.13 9.48 11.81
CA PRO A 217 -24.98 8.69 10.57
C PRO A 217 -24.49 9.50 9.36
N GLU A 218 -24.91 10.76 9.25
CA GLU A 218 -24.48 11.68 8.18
C GLU A 218 -22.98 12.04 8.21
N MET A 219 -22.31 11.79 9.34
CA MET A 219 -20.88 12.02 9.54
C MET A 219 -20.09 10.72 9.70
N ASN A 220 -20.76 9.57 9.70
CA ASN A 220 -20.14 8.26 9.83
C ASN A 220 -20.91 7.24 8.97
N TYR A 221 -20.50 7.12 7.71
CA TYR A 221 -21.18 6.25 6.75
C TYR A 221 -21.00 4.77 7.07
N ILE A 222 -19.93 4.39 7.78
CA ILE A 222 -19.72 3.01 8.25
C ILE A 222 -20.83 2.63 9.24
N ARG A 223 -21.07 3.51 10.22
CA ARG A 223 -22.16 3.35 11.20
C ARG A 223 -23.53 3.46 10.55
N LYS A 224 -23.71 4.40 9.60
CA LYS A 224 -24.97 4.54 8.84
C LYS A 224 -25.36 3.21 8.19
N HIS A 225 -24.48 2.63 7.38
CA HIS A 225 -24.78 1.38 6.68
C HIS A 225 -24.96 0.21 7.65
N TYR A 226 -24.18 0.13 8.74
CA TYR A 226 -24.42 -0.88 9.78
C TYR A 226 -25.82 -0.77 10.39
N LEU A 227 -26.29 0.45 10.70
CA LEU A 227 -27.63 0.65 11.26
C LEU A 227 -28.74 0.34 10.25
N GLU A 228 -28.52 0.63 8.97
CA GLU A 228 -29.44 0.28 7.88
C GLU A 228 -29.56 -1.25 7.71
N ASP A 229 -28.44 -1.97 7.74
CA ASP A 229 -28.43 -3.44 7.73
C ASP A 229 -29.17 -4.04 8.96
N MET A 230 -29.19 -3.29 10.07
CA MET A 230 -29.82 -3.68 11.33
C MET A 230 -31.25 -3.15 11.53
N GLU A 231 -31.86 -2.50 10.54
CA GLU A 231 -33.16 -1.82 10.69
C GLU A 231 -34.33 -2.80 10.95
N ASP A 232 -34.21 -4.06 10.53
CA ASP A 232 -35.18 -5.13 10.86
C ASP A 232 -35.06 -5.57 12.33
N THR A 233 -36.17 -5.84 13.01
CA THR A 233 -36.19 -5.98 14.49
C THR A 233 -35.81 -7.37 15.05
N GLU A 234 -35.49 -8.35 14.20
CA GLU A 234 -35.01 -9.67 14.62
C GLU A 234 -33.82 -10.10 13.77
N HIS A 235 -32.61 -10.02 14.34
CA HIS A 235 -31.39 -10.55 13.74
C HIS A 235 -30.89 -11.73 14.57
N THR A 236 -30.41 -12.75 13.88
CA THR A 236 -29.57 -13.79 14.46
C THR A 236 -28.18 -13.21 14.78
N PRO A 237 -27.42 -13.81 15.71
CA PRO A 237 -26.03 -13.40 15.96
C PRO A 237 -25.13 -13.44 14.72
N GLU A 238 -25.47 -14.28 13.74
CA GLU A 238 -24.74 -14.37 12.47
C GLU A 238 -25.05 -13.18 11.55
N GLU A 239 -26.31 -12.75 11.49
CA GLU A 239 -26.72 -11.55 10.75
C GLU A 239 -26.10 -10.28 11.35
N GLU A 240 -26.11 -10.14 12.68
CA GLU A 240 -25.44 -9.03 13.38
C GLU A 240 -23.93 -8.98 13.11
N ALA A 241 -23.26 -10.15 13.08
CA ALA A 241 -21.85 -10.23 12.73
C ALA A 241 -21.63 -9.83 11.27
N SER A 242 -22.48 -10.31 10.35
CA SER A 242 -22.34 -10.07 8.93
C SER A 242 -22.47 -8.60 8.52
N ALA A 243 -23.32 -7.83 9.21
CA ALA A 243 -23.48 -6.39 8.98
C ALA A 243 -22.21 -5.59 9.27
N ARG A 244 -21.28 -6.16 10.07
CA ARG A 244 -19.97 -5.56 10.38
C ARG A 244 -18.90 -5.90 9.35
N TYR A 245 -19.12 -6.89 8.49
CA TYR A 245 -18.10 -7.33 7.55
C TYR A 245 -17.81 -6.26 6.50
N ARG A 246 -16.54 -5.90 6.39
CA ARG A 246 -16.01 -5.00 5.35
C ARG A 246 -14.81 -5.56 4.63
N ILE A 247 -14.24 -6.66 5.12
CA ILE A 247 -13.04 -7.28 4.58
C ILE A 247 -13.43 -8.60 3.94
N PHE A 248 -13.15 -8.75 2.64
CA PHE A 248 -13.53 -9.94 1.90
C PHE A 248 -12.37 -10.48 1.08
N GLY A 249 -12.15 -11.80 1.15
CA GLY A 249 -11.09 -12.54 0.50
C GLY A 249 -11.60 -13.68 -0.38
N CYS A 250 -10.68 -14.41 -1.00
CA CYS A 250 -10.99 -15.69 -1.63
C CYS A 250 -11.16 -16.77 -0.56
N PRO A 251 -11.82 -17.90 -0.87
CA PRO A 251 -11.99 -18.98 0.10
C PRO A 251 -10.65 -19.46 0.66
N PRO A 252 -10.60 -19.97 1.91
CA PRO A 252 -9.37 -20.50 2.50
C PRO A 252 -8.69 -21.53 1.59
N GLY A 253 -7.38 -21.37 1.35
CA GLY A 253 -6.60 -22.23 0.45
C GLY A 253 -6.73 -21.92 -1.05
N ALA A 254 -7.63 -21.02 -1.44
CA ALA A 254 -7.77 -20.54 -2.81
C ALA A 254 -7.04 -19.20 -3.03
N TYR A 255 -6.84 -18.84 -4.30
CA TYR A 255 -6.25 -17.58 -4.77
C TYR A 255 -7.00 -17.06 -6.01
N GLY A 256 -6.93 -15.76 -6.25
CA GLY A 256 -7.56 -15.12 -7.41
C GLY A 256 -9.03 -14.75 -7.19
N ILE A 257 -9.70 -14.39 -8.30
CA ILE A 257 -11.11 -13.96 -8.34
C ILE A 257 -11.93 -14.71 -9.39
N GLY A 258 -11.38 -15.80 -9.96
CA GLY A 258 -12.02 -16.64 -11.00
C GLY A 258 -12.22 -15.98 -12.37
N ILE A 259 -12.16 -14.65 -12.48
CA ILE A 259 -12.44 -13.92 -13.74
C ILE A 259 -11.48 -14.32 -14.87
N LEU A 260 -10.18 -14.50 -14.59
CA LEU A 260 -9.21 -14.84 -15.64
C LEU A 260 -9.54 -16.20 -16.27
N ASP A 261 -9.80 -17.22 -15.45
CA ASP A 261 -10.18 -18.55 -15.92
C ASP A 261 -11.47 -18.51 -16.75
N LEU A 262 -12.44 -17.68 -16.33
CA LEU A 262 -13.70 -17.48 -17.06
C LEU A 262 -13.46 -16.86 -18.45
N ILE A 263 -12.56 -15.86 -18.54
CA ILE A 263 -12.15 -15.23 -19.81
C ILE A 263 -11.45 -16.25 -20.71
N GLU A 264 -10.48 -16.99 -20.17
CA GLU A 264 -9.68 -17.97 -20.92
C GLU A 264 -10.54 -19.11 -21.46
N ALA A 265 -11.49 -19.60 -20.66
CA ALA A 265 -12.43 -20.62 -21.08
C ALA A 265 -13.51 -20.11 -22.05
N GLN A 266 -13.63 -18.79 -22.22
CA GLN A 266 -14.71 -18.14 -22.98
C GLN A 266 -16.12 -18.61 -22.59
N ASN A 267 -16.28 -19.03 -21.33
CA ASN A 267 -17.50 -19.65 -20.82
C ASN A 267 -18.38 -18.62 -20.11
N TRP A 268 -18.64 -17.50 -20.77
CA TRP A 268 -19.47 -16.40 -20.27
C TRP A 268 -20.34 -15.85 -21.40
N THR A 269 -21.52 -15.35 -21.04
CA THR A 269 -22.47 -14.76 -22.00
C THR A 269 -22.58 -13.25 -21.83
N ASP A 270 -22.60 -12.77 -20.59
CA ASP A 270 -22.78 -11.36 -20.24
C ASP A 270 -22.02 -10.96 -18.96
N GLU A 271 -22.17 -9.69 -18.56
CA GLU A 271 -21.52 -9.13 -17.37
C GLU A 271 -21.93 -9.79 -16.05
N HIS A 272 -23.11 -10.42 -16.01
CA HIS A 272 -23.62 -11.04 -14.80
C HIS A 272 -22.90 -12.37 -14.49
N ASP A 273 -22.40 -13.08 -15.50
CA ASP A 273 -21.52 -14.24 -15.29
C ASP A 273 -20.21 -13.83 -14.59
N PHE A 274 -19.65 -12.67 -14.96
CA PHE A 274 -18.47 -12.10 -14.29
C PHE A 274 -18.77 -11.68 -12.85
N ALA A 275 -19.92 -11.03 -12.61
CA ALA A 275 -20.34 -10.64 -11.27
C ALA A 275 -20.52 -11.85 -10.35
N LYS A 276 -21.22 -12.89 -10.83
CA LYS A 276 -21.37 -14.17 -10.12
C LYS A 276 -20.03 -14.81 -9.82
N CYS A 277 -19.13 -14.86 -10.81
CA CYS A 277 -17.80 -15.42 -10.62
C CYS A 277 -17.03 -14.66 -9.55
N TYR A 278 -17.03 -13.34 -9.60
CA TYR A 278 -16.37 -12.47 -8.63
C TYR A 278 -16.92 -12.68 -7.21
N ILE A 279 -18.24 -12.73 -7.04
CA ILE A 279 -18.88 -12.97 -5.73
C ILE A 279 -18.54 -14.39 -5.24
N ASN A 280 -18.65 -15.41 -6.08
CA ASN A 280 -18.37 -16.80 -5.70
C ASN A 280 -16.91 -17.04 -5.29
N TRP A 281 -15.97 -16.27 -5.84
CA TRP A 281 -14.55 -16.34 -5.50
C TRP A 281 -14.11 -15.25 -4.53
N GLY A 282 -15.01 -14.36 -4.15
CA GLY A 282 -14.65 -13.17 -3.41
C GLY A 282 -15.55 -12.72 -2.27
N GLY A 283 -16.69 -13.37 -2.06
CA GLY A 283 -17.63 -13.07 -0.99
C GLY A 283 -17.37 -13.84 0.29
N TYR A 284 -16.11 -14.03 0.71
CA TYR A 284 -15.76 -14.68 1.97
C TYR A 284 -15.17 -13.63 2.91
N ALA A 285 -15.87 -13.37 4.01
CA ALA A 285 -15.35 -12.57 5.12
C ALA A 285 -14.33 -13.38 5.93
#